data_AF-A0ABD3N5Q6-F1
#
_entry.id   AF-A0ABD3N5Q6-F1
#
_cell.length_a   1.000
_cell.length_b   1.000
_cell.length_c   1.000
_cell.angle_alpha   90.00
_cell.angle_beta   90.00
_cell.angle_gamma   90.00
#
_symmetry.space_group_name_H-M   'P 1'
#
loop_
_entity.id
_entity.type
_entity.pdbx_description
1 polymer ?
#
loop_
_entity_poly.entity_id
_entity_poly.type
_entity_poly.pdbx_seq_one_letter_code
_entity_poly.pdbx_strand_id
1 'polypeptide(L)'
;MSAAAARRKKQIQKRAGAGAGAAAAATGDDPIQLRLDALLHDPTLKDESVAYEALQLAQSSVRRNIKLGNFTNATEIAYSSSLSLLTLSGRASVSSQLLAVLVQVLNETQTPCNDMWVSRFAALDAAHRNAIDADTTMSPEERGRLKRLHLQFLKKCLKWSNDFGTVRYGHTGMHLLLGEHCWDMSCDETVVGTATERAARAENNNTENEDDGEEDDEDYLEIALRNEAVSHYALAEKIDVILTKLKSLPAPTSEELAMGHTCLPSQRDALLTRSILVLLAIENLRDAKALALSYLREIENVSGRSDEELKASYLDKTDGKAPSHIMFVCMLLRICEKDVKTAPLFTWLVRNFGAELGTMHDPEVIKTYTTKIGRVYFDIQPPPSMMNMMENMMSMMGGGGMGGMGGPGGMNPAAMMQAMQAMQGGGM
;
A
#
# COMPACT_ATOMS: atom_id res chain seq x y z
N MET A 1 -15.04 18.15 -10.88
CA MET A 1 -15.92 17.00 -10.56
C MET A 1 -15.39 15.76 -11.26
N SER A 2 -15.02 14.71 -10.52
CA SER A 2 -14.57 13.43 -11.12
C SER A 2 -15.70 12.77 -11.92
N ALA A 3 -15.34 12.02 -12.97
CA ALA A 3 -16.28 11.21 -13.75
C ALA A 3 -17.11 10.25 -12.86
N ALA A 4 -16.55 9.82 -11.72
CA ALA A 4 -17.26 9.04 -10.71
C ALA A 4 -18.41 9.82 -10.05
N ALA A 5 -18.21 11.10 -9.73
CA ALA A 5 -19.24 11.97 -9.13
C ALA A 5 -20.39 12.29 -10.10
N ALA A 6 -20.11 12.40 -11.40
CA ALA A 6 -21.14 12.58 -12.42
C ALA A 6 -21.97 11.30 -12.66
N ARG A 7 -21.34 10.13 -12.64
CA ARG A 7 -22.02 8.82 -12.68
C ARG A 7 -22.89 8.60 -11.43
N ARG A 8 -22.40 8.99 -10.25
CA ARG A 8 -23.12 9.00 -8.96
C ARG A 8 -24.45 9.76 -9.04
N LYS A 9 -24.46 10.99 -9.57
CA LYS A 9 -25.69 11.80 -9.66
C LYS A 9 -26.74 11.17 -10.61
N LYS A 10 -26.30 10.61 -11.74
CA LYS A 10 -27.19 10.01 -12.76
C LYS A 10 -27.78 8.67 -12.31
N GLN A 11 -27.06 7.88 -11.53
CA GLN A 11 -27.56 6.59 -11.02
C GLN A 11 -28.42 6.72 -9.75
N ILE A 12 -28.09 7.65 -8.84
CA ILE A 12 -28.94 7.94 -7.66
C ILE A 12 -30.34 8.37 -8.11
N GLN A 13 -30.43 9.22 -9.14
CA GLN A 13 -31.71 9.63 -9.73
C GLN A 13 -32.48 8.47 -10.39
N LYS A 14 -31.78 7.54 -11.05
CA LYS A 14 -32.41 6.36 -11.66
C LYS A 14 -32.93 5.35 -10.62
N ARG A 15 -32.27 5.26 -9.46
CA ARG A 15 -32.58 4.30 -8.38
C ARG A 15 -33.67 4.79 -7.42
N ALA A 16 -33.75 6.10 -7.17
CA ALA A 16 -34.86 6.72 -6.42
C ALA A 16 -36.23 6.45 -7.06
N GLY A 17 -36.27 6.30 -8.39
CA GLY A 17 -37.49 5.94 -9.12
C GLY A 17 -37.93 4.48 -8.98
N ALA A 18 -37.05 3.56 -8.54
CA ALA A 18 -37.35 2.12 -8.46
C ALA A 18 -37.72 1.65 -7.04
N GLY A 19 -37.26 2.33 -5.99
CA GLY A 19 -37.48 1.93 -4.59
C GLY A 19 -38.88 2.25 -4.02
N ALA A 20 -39.63 3.16 -4.65
CA ALA A 20 -40.92 3.59 -4.13
C ALA A 20 -42.04 2.53 -4.21
N GLY A 21 -41.86 1.47 -5.03
CA GLY A 21 -42.87 0.41 -5.23
C GLY A 21 -42.78 -0.79 -4.29
N ALA A 22 -41.66 -1.00 -3.58
CA ALA A 22 -41.40 -2.23 -2.83
C ALA A 22 -41.62 -2.11 -1.30
N ALA A 23 -41.73 -0.90 -0.77
CA ALA A 23 -41.80 -0.65 0.68
C ALA A 23 -43.14 -1.04 1.34
N ALA A 24 -44.15 -1.45 0.57
CA ALA A 24 -45.52 -1.65 1.07
C ALA A 24 -45.85 -3.10 1.53
N ALA A 25 -44.90 -4.05 1.52
CA ALA A 25 -45.23 -5.48 1.67
C ALA A 25 -44.46 -6.28 2.75
N ALA A 26 -43.92 -5.65 3.80
CA ALA A 26 -43.17 -6.36 4.84
C ALA A 26 -43.66 -6.00 6.27
N THR A 27 -44.72 -6.67 6.73
CA THR A 27 -45.24 -6.55 8.11
C THR A 27 -45.37 -7.93 8.79
N GLY A 28 -44.39 -8.81 8.58
CA GLY A 28 -44.23 -10.04 9.35
C GLY A 28 -42.74 -10.29 9.58
N ASP A 29 -42.36 -10.64 10.81
CA ASP A 29 -40.96 -10.87 11.18
C ASP A 29 -40.34 -11.96 10.29
N ASP A 30 -39.17 -11.68 9.72
CA ASP A 30 -38.47 -12.57 8.80
C ASP A 30 -37.97 -13.82 9.55
N PRO A 31 -38.46 -15.04 9.22
CA PRO A 31 -38.06 -16.26 9.91
C PRO A 31 -36.55 -16.54 9.84
N ILE A 32 -35.89 -16.12 8.76
CA ILE A 32 -34.44 -16.26 8.60
C ILE A 32 -33.71 -15.35 9.57
N GLN A 33 -34.18 -14.10 9.71
CA GLN A 33 -33.59 -13.14 10.63
C GLN A 33 -33.81 -13.55 12.08
N LEU A 34 -35.02 -14.01 12.43
CA LEU A 34 -35.31 -14.52 13.78
C LEU A 34 -34.42 -15.70 14.15
N ARG A 35 -34.20 -16.65 13.22
CA ARG A 35 -33.30 -17.79 13.46
C ARG A 35 -31.85 -17.34 13.60
N LEU A 36 -31.39 -16.42 12.75
CA LEU A 36 -30.06 -15.83 12.86
C LEU A 36 -29.86 -15.16 14.22
N ASP A 37 -30.78 -14.29 14.62
CA ASP A 37 -30.71 -13.59 15.90
C ASP A 37 -30.69 -14.58 17.07
N ALA A 38 -31.49 -15.65 17.02
CA ALA A 38 -31.47 -16.71 18.02
C ALA A 38 -30.10 -17.40 18.11
N LEU A 39 -29.48 -17.75 16.97
CA LEU A 39 -28.15 -18.37 16.96
C LEU A 39 -27.05 -17.42 17.45
N LEU A 40 -27.13 -16.13 17.14
CA LEU A 40 -26.14 -15.14 17.59
C LEU A 40 -26.17 -14.91 19.12
N HIS A 41 -27.28 -15.27 19.78
CA HIS A 41 -27.41 -15.25 21.24
C HIS A 41 -27.25 -16.64 21.88
N ASP A 42 -26.99 -17.68 21.08
CA ASP A 42 -26.84 -19.04 21.58
C ASP A 42 -25.49 -19.19 22.32
N PRO A 43 -25.47 -19.68 23.57
CA PRO A 43 -24.22 -19.93 24.29
C PRO A 43 -23.30 -20.94 23.57
N THR A 44 -23.84 -21.81 22.70
CA THR A 44 -23.05 -22.78 21.93
C THR A 44 -22.53 -22.20 20.60
N LEU A 45 -22.64 -20.89 20.36
CA LEU A 45 -22.10 -20.25 19.14
C LEU A 45 -20.59 -20.45 18.94
N LYS A 46 -19.85 -20.81 20.00
CA LYS A 46 -18.42 -21.20 19.92
C LYS A 46 -18.20 -22.52 19.20
N ASP A 47 -19.22 -23.37 19.11
CA ASP A 47 -19.17 -24.63 18.38
C ASP A 47 -19.14 -24.35 16.88
N GLU A 48 -18.27 -25.06 16.16
CA GLU A 48 -18.02 -24.80 14.75
C GLU A 48 -19.26 -24.92 13.88
N SER A 49 -20.07 -25.95 14.13
CA SER A 49 -21.32 -26.21 13.41
C SER A 49 -22.31 -25.06 13.57
N VAL A 50 -22.44 -24.53 14.79
CA VAL A 50 -23.37 -23.44 15.12
C VAL A 50 -22.88 -22.12 14.53
N ALA A 51 -21.58 -21.83 14.64
CA ALA A 51 -20.97 -20.66 14.00
C ALA A 51 -21.14 -20.68 12.47
N TYR A 52 -20.98 -21.86 11.85
CA TYR A 52 -21.17 -22.02 10.41
C TYR A 52 -22.65 -21.89 10.00
N GLU A 53 -23.59 -22.44 10.78
CA GLU A 53 -25.03 -22.25 10.54
C GLU A 53 -25.39 -20.74 10.59
N ALA A 54 -24.91 -20.04 11.62
CA ALA A 54 -25.10 -18.60 11.76
C ALA A 54 -24.52 -17.82 10.56
N LEU A 55 -23.31 -18.18 10.09
CA LEU A 55 -22.71 -17.60 8.88
C LEU A 55 -23.62 -17.77 7.65
N GLN A 56 -24.13 -18.99 7.41
CA GLN A 56 -24.96 -19.27 6.23
C GLN A 56 -26.30 -18.52 6.25
N LEU A 57 -26.90 -18.39 7.44
CA LEU A 57 -28.12 -17.61 7.64
C LEU A 57 -27.87 -16.11 7.46
N ALA A 58 -26.75 -15.59 7.98
CA ALA A 58 -26.35 -14.20 7.78
C ALA A 58 -26.18 -13.88 6.28
N GLN A 59 -25.43 -14.70 5.54
CA GLN A 59 -25.28 -14.51 4.09
C GLN A 59 -26.62 -14.57 3.34
N SER A 60 -27.52 -15.48 3.75
CA SER A 60 -28.85 -15.61 3.13
C SER A 60 -29.74 -14.40 3.43
N SER A 61 -29.73 -13.89 4.67
CA SER A 61 -30.46 -12.69 5.08
C SER A 61 -29.95 -11.45 4.33
N VAL A 62 -28.63 -11.30 4.18
CA VAL A 62 -28.00 -10.24 3.39
C VAL A 62 -28.48 -10.29 1.93
N ARG A 63 -28.36 -11.45 1.26
CA ARG A 63 -28.79 -11.62 -0.15
C ARG A 63 -30.27 -11.32 -0.33
N ARG A 64 -31.12 -11.71 0.62
CA ARG A 64 -32.56 -11.42 0.59
C ARG A 64 -32.82 -9.93 0.68
N ASN A 65 -32.20 -9.24 1.64
CA ASN A 65 -32.38 -7.80 1.82
C ASN A 65 -31.90 -7.00 0.61
N ILE A 66 -30.81 -7.42 -0.04
CA ILE A 66 -30.38 -6.84 -1.33
C ILE A 66 -31.46 -7.01 -2.41
N LYS A 67 -32.00 -8.23 -2.58
CA LYS A 67 -33.05 -8.49 -3.56
C LYS A 67 -34.32 -7.68 -3.32
N LEU A 68 -34.66 -7.42 -2.05
CA LEU A 68 -35.80 -6.59 -1.66
C LEU A 68 -35.51 -5.08 -1.75
N GLY A 69 -34.28 -4.67 -2.09
CA GLY A 69 -33.87 -3.27 -2.13
C GLY A 69 -33.64 -2.64 -0.76
N ASN A 70 -33.68 -3.43 0.32
CA ASN A 70 -33.42 -2.98 1.68
C ASN A 70 -31.92 -2.95 1.98
N PHE A 71 -31.21 -2.04 1.30
CA PHE A 71 -29.75 -1.97 1.34
C PHE A 71 -29.19 -1.60 2.70
N THR A 72 -29.85 -0.69 3.43
CA THR A 72 -29.44 -0.34 4.79
C THR A 72 -29.44 -1.57 5.68
N ASN A 73 -30.53 -2.33 5.69
CA ASN A 73 -30.61 -3.54 6.50
C ASN A 73 -29.60 -4.61 6.05
N ALA A 74 -29.38 -4.78 4.75
CA ALA A 74 -28.35 -5.70 4.24
C ALA A 74 -26.95 -5.37 4.79
N THR A 75 -26.58 -4.07 4.80
CA THR A 75 -25.29 -3.64 5.34
C THR A 75 -25.22 -3.76 6.86
N GLU A 76 -26.31 -3.48 7.57
CA GLU A 76 -26.37 -3.63 9.03
C GLU A 76 -26.22 -5.10 9.45
N ILE A 77 -26.95 -6.02 8.81
CA ILE A 77 -26.85 -7.46 9.10
C ILE A 77 -25.45 -7.97 8.82
N ALA A 78 -24.86 -7.62 7.66
CA ALA A 78 -23.51 -8.04 7.31
C ALA A 78 -22.48 -7.56 8.36
N TYR A 79 -22.61 -6.33 8.84
CA TYR A 79 -21.74 -5.76 9.86
C TYR A 79 -21.97 -6.41 11.24
N SER A 80 -23.20 -6.40 11.75
CA SER A 80 -23.52 -6.85 13.10
C SER A 80 -23.24 -8.33 13.28
N SER A 81 -23.61 -9.15 12.30
CA SER A 81 -23.32 -10.59 12.32
C SER A 81 -21.82 -10.88 12.24
N SER A 82 -21.04 -10.10 11.47
CA SER A 82 -19.58 -10.25 11.44
C SER A 82 -18.96 -9.95 12.80
N LEU A 83 -19.41 -8.86 13.44
CA LEU A 83 -18.91 -8.46 14.75
C LEU A 83 -19.30 -9.47 15.84
N SER A 84 -20.55 -9.94 15.85
CA SER A 84 -21.02 -10.97 16.78
C SER A 84 -20.26 -12.29 16.60
N LEU A 85 -20.05 -12.75 15.35
CA LEU A 85 -19.27 -13.96 15.12
C LEU A 85 -17.83 -13.81 15.63
N LEU A 86 -17.17 -12.68 15.35
CA LEU A 86 -15.81 -12.43 15.87
C LEU A 86 -15.76 -12.41 17.40
N THR A 87 -16.68 -11.68 18.03
CA THR A 87 -16.63 -11.40 19.48
C THR A 87 -17.17 -12.53 20.34
N LEU A 88 -18.21 -13.25 19.88
CA LEU A 88 -18.91 -14.25 20.68
C LEU A 88 -18.43 -15.68 20.36
N SER A 89 -18.22 -16.01 19.07
CA SER A 89 -17.70 -17.33 18.69
C SER A 89 -16.19 -17.44 18.88
N GLY A 90 -15.46 -16.33 18.74
CA GLY A 90 -14.00 -16.30 18.72
C GLY A 90 -13.37 -16.92 17.45
N ARG A 91 -14.18 -17.37 16.48
CA ARG A 91 -13.68 -18.05 15.27
C ARG A 91 -13.40 -17.06 14.15
N ALA A 92 -12.16 -16.62 14.05
CA ALA A 92 -11.70 -15.69 13.02
C ALA A 92 -11.86 -16.25 11.59
N SER A 93 -11.67 -17.57 11.39
CA SER A 93 -11.77 -18.21 10.08
C SER A 93 -13.19 -18.17 9.48
N VAL A 94 -14.20 -18.49 10.29
CA VAL A 94 -15.63 -18.40 9.88
C VAL A 94 -16.01 -16.95 9.61
N SER A 95 -15.62 -16.05 10.52
CA SER A 95 -15.97 -14.64 10.44
C SER A 95 -15.37 -13.93 9.22
N SER A 96 -14.15 -14.33 8.81
CA SER A 96 -13.46 -13.77 7.64
C SER A 96 -14.25 -13.91 6.33
N GLN A 97 -15.06 -14.97 6.20
CA GLN A 97 -15.95 -15.14 5.04
C GLN A 97 -17.04 -14.07 5.01
N LEU A 98 -17.61 -13.71 6.17
CA LEU A 98 -18.64 -12.69 6.26
C LEU A 98 -18.06 -11.28 6.11
N LEU A 99 -16.82 -11.04 6.57
CA LEU A 99 -16.08 -9.80 6.31
C LEU A 99 -15.91 -9.54 4.81
N ALA A 100 -15.57 -10.57 4.03
CA ALA A 100 -15.49 -10.45 2.56
C ALA A 100 -16.85 -10.10 1.94
N VAL A 101 -17.94 -10.71 2.44
CA VAL A 101 -19.31 -10.39 2.02
C VAL A 101 -19.66 -8.95 2.38
N LEU A 102 -19.33 -8.47 3.58
CA LEU A 102 -19.61 -7.09 4.00
C LEU A 102 -19.06 -6.08 2.99
N VAL A 103 -17.81 -6.22 2.56
CA VAL A 103 -17.22 -5.29 1.57
C VAL A 103 -17.93 -5.42 0.22
N GLN A 104 -18.28 -6.64 -0.21
CA GLN A 104 -19.05 -6.84 -1.44
C GLN A 104 -20.40 -6.12 -1.38
N VAL A 105 -21.12 -6.27 -0.26
CA VAL A 105 -22.42 -5.63 -0.04
C VAL A 105 -22.27 -4.12 -0.12
N LEU A 106 -21.31 -3.54 0.60
CA LEU A 106 -21.06 -2.09 0.59
C LEU A 106 -20.78 -1.55 -0.83
N ASN A 107 -20.08 -2.31 -1.67
CA ASN A 107 -19.85 -1.97 -3.06
C ASN A 107 -21.14 -2.06 -3.90
N GLU A 108 -21.91 -3.14 -3.75
CA GLU A 108 -23.14 -3.38 -4.51
C GLU A 108 -24.22 -2.35 -4.17
N THR A 109 -24.37 -2.03 -2.88
CA THR A 109 -25.30 -1.03 -2.36
C THR A 109 -24.80 0.40 -2.56
N GLN A 110 -23.55 0.57 -3.03
CA GLN A 110 -22.88 1.87 -3.18
C GLN A 110 -22.93 2.70 -1.89
N THR A 111 -22.73 2.03 -0.75
CA THR A 111 -22.78 2.68 0.56
C THR A 111 -21.64 3.70 0.65
N PRO A 112 -21.94 4.97 0.99
CA PRO A 112 -20.92 6.00 1.08
C PRO A 112 -19.96 5.71 2.23
N CYS A 113 -18.68 5.99 2.01
CA CYS A 113 -17.69 5.97 3.08
C CYS A 113 -17.84 7.22 3.95
N ASN A 114 -17.98 7.01 5.26
CA ASN A 114 -18.07 8.04 6.29
C ASN A 114 -17.40 7.54 7.58
N ASP A 115 -17.20 8.43 8.54
CA ASP A 115 -16.51 8.12 9.79
C ASP A 115 -17.15 6.97 10.56
N MET A 116 -18.48 6.86 10.54
CA MET A 116 -19.20 5.75 11.17
C MET A 116 -18.73 4.40 10.63
N TRP A 117 -18.68 4.23 9.29
CA TRP A 117 -18.20 2.98 8.70
C TRP A 117 -16.73 2.71 8.97
N VAL A 118 -15.90 3.76 9.03
CA VAL A 118 -14.48 3.62 9.38
C VAL A 118 -14.32 3.15 10.82
N SER A 119 -15.09 3.71 11.78
CA SER A 119 -15.14 3.22 13.15
C SER A 119 -15.64 1.77 13.24
N ARG A 120 -16.60 1.39 12.41
CA ARG A 120 -17.07 0.00 12.31
C ARG A 120 -15.97 -0.95 11.82
N PHE A 121 -15.19 -0.56 10.82
CA PHE A 121 -14.04 -1.33 10.38
C PHE A 121 -12.95 -1.43 11.44
N ALA A 122 -12.71 -0.36 12.20
CA ALA A 122 -11.79 -0.41 13.33
C ALA A 122 -12.26 -1.39 14.42
N ALA A 123 -13.57 -1.45 14.70
CA ALA A 123 -14.14 -2.42 15.63
C ALA A 123 -14.00 -3.87 15.13
N LEU A 124 -14.22 -4.11 13.82
CA LEU A 124 -14.01 -5.43 13.21
C LEU A 124 -12.53 -5.83 13.22
N ASP A 125 -11.62 -4.91 12.93
CA ASP A 125 -10.17 -5.13 12.98
C ASP A 125 -9.72 -5.55 14.38
N ALA A 126 -10.12 -4.79 15.41
CA ALA A 126 -9.83 -5.11 16.80
C ALA A 126 -10.44 -6.46 17.22
N ALA A 127 -11.69 -6.74 16.83
CA ALA A 127 -12.34 -8.01 17.14
C ALA A 127 -11.65 -9.20 16.45
N HIS A 128 -11.19 -9.02 15.21
CA HIS A 128 -10.44 -10.04 14.47
C HIS A 128 -9.08 -10.34 15.12
N ARG A 129 -8.32 -9.31 15.49
CA ARG A 129 -7.06 -9.46 16.24
C ARG A 129 -7.28 -10.22 17.54
N ASN A 130 -8.26 -9.79 18.34
CA ASN A 130 -8.60 -10.46 19.59
C ASN A 130 -9.02 -11.92 19.41
N ALA A 131 -9.77 -12.23 18.34
CA ALA A 131 -10.18 -13.60 18.04
C ALA A 131 -8.98 -14.51 17.71
N ILE A 132 -8.00 -14.00 16.95
CA ILE A 132 -6.75 -14.72 16.65
C ILE A 132 -5.89 -14.89 17.91
N ASP A 133 -5.75 -13.84 18.71
CA ASP A 133 -4.87 -13.87 19.88
C ASP A 133 -5.44 -14.68 21.03
N ALA A 134 -6.77 -14.73 21.17
CA ALA A 134 -7.45 -15.56 22.18
C ALA A 134 -7.43 -17.06 21.84
N ASP A 135 -7.27 -17.44 20.57
CA ASP A 135 -7.19 -18.85 20.16
C ASP A 135 -5.76 -19.38 20.33
N THR A 136 -5.52 -19.98 21.50
CA THR A 136 -4.23 -20.61 21.85
C THR A 136 -4.04 -21.99 21.19
N THR A 137 -5.05 -22.51 20.49
CA THR A 137 -5.02 -23.84 19.85
C THR A 137 -4.77 -23.77 18.35
N MET A 138 -4.85 -22.57 17.77
CA MET A 138 -4.60 -22.30 16.35
C MET A 138 -3.16 -22.62 15.96
N SER A 139 -2.98 -23.36 14.86
CA SER A 139 -1.65 -23.63 14.32
C SER A 139 -0.98 -22.34 13.80
N PRO A 140 0.36 -22.27 13.80
CA PRO A 140 1.10 -21.14 13.22
C PRO A 140 0.70 -20.87 11.75
N GLU A 141 0.55 -21.93 10.96
CA GLU A 141 0.14 -21.84 9.55
C GLU A 141 -1.23 -21.18 9.38
N GLU A 142 -2.22 -21.61 10.18
CA GLU A 142 -3.57 -21.03 10.14
C GLU A 142 -3.56 -19.57 10.63
N ARG A 143 -2.78 -19.26 11.67
CA ARG A 143 -2.59 -17.89 12.16
C ARG A 143 -2.04 -16.98 11.06
N GLY A 144 -0.96 -17.40 10.40
CA GLY A 144 -0.36 -16.67 9.28
C GLY A 144 -1.35 -16.49 8.12
N ARG A 145 -2.07 -17.56 7.75
CA ARG A 145 -3.10 -17.52 6.70
C ARG A 145 -4.22 -16.53 7.01
N LEU A 146 -4.74 -16.51 8.24
CA LEU A 146 -5.81 -15.59 8.64
C LEU A 146 -5.34 -14.14 8.67
N LYS A 147 -4.10 -13.87 9.10
CA LYS A 147 -3.51 -12.52 9.01
C LYS A 147 -3.38 -12.04 7.56
N ARG A 148 -2.92 -12.90 6.64
CA ARG A 148 -2.87 -12.60 5.20
C ARG A 148 -4.28 -12.39 4.61
N LEU A 149 -5.27 -13.18 5.04
CA LEU A 149 -6.66 -13.03 4.59
C LEU A 149 -7.26 -11.70 5.05
N HIS A 150 -6.99 -11.30 6.30
CA HIS A 150 -7.43 -10.02 6.85
C HIS A 150 -6.75 -8.82 6.17
N LEU A 151 -5.48 -8.95 5.78
CA LEU A 151 -4.79 -7.96 4.95
C LEU A 151 -5.55 -7.71 3.63
N GLN A 152 -5.98 -8.79 2.96
CA GLN A 152 -6.76 -8.69 1.73
C GLN A 152 -8.13 -8.03 1.96
N PHE A 153 -8.77 -8.31 3.10
CA PHE A 153 -9.99 -7.62 3.51
C PHE A 153 -9.75 -6.11 3.68
N LEU A 154 -8.73 -5.70 4.42
CA LEU A 154 -8.40 -4.29 4.64
C LEU A 154 -8.03 -3.56 3.34
N LYS A 155 -7.29 -4.21 2.42
CA LYS A 155 -7.02 -3.68 1.07
C LYS A 155 -8.31 -3.43 0.29
N LYS A 156 -9.29 -4.34 0.35
CA LYS A 156 -10.62 -4.15 -0.26
C LYS A 156 -11.43 -3.03 0.43
N CYS A 157 -11.35 -2.90 1.74
CA CYS A 157 -11.98 -1.81 2.49
C CYS A 157 -11.37 -0.44 2.11
N LEU A 158 -10.05 -0.35 2.00
CA LEU A 158 -9.38 0.86 1.54
C LEU A 158 -9.82 1.24 0.12
N LYS A 159 -9.87 0.26 -0.80
CA LYS A 159 -10.38 0.47 -2.16
C LYS A 159 -11.82 0.99 -2.15
N TRP A 160 -12.70 0.37 -1.38
CA TRP A 160 -14.08 0.85 -1.20
C TRP A 160 -14.10 2.29 -0.66
N SER A 161 -13.26 2.62 0.32
CA SER A 161 -13.19 3.97 0.89
C SER A 161 -12.71 5.02 -0.12
N ASN A 162 -11.82 4.64 -1.05
CA ASN A 162 -11.39 5.50 -2.14
C ASN A 162 -12.49 5.66 -3.20
N ASP A 163 -13.19 4.58 -3.55
CA ASP A 163 -14.21 4.57 -4.59
C ASP A 163 -15.51 5.29 -4.14
N PHE A 164 -15.85 5.22 -2.84
CA PHE A 164 -17.10 5.75 -2.27
C PHE A 164 -16.91 6.81 -1.18
N GLY A 165 -15.69 7.29 -0.94
CA GLY A 165 -15.37 8.36 0.00
C GLY A 165 -15.09 9.71 -0.65
N THR A 166 -14.66 10.66 0.17
CA THR A 166 -14.32 12.03 -0.25
C THR A 166 -12.81 12.32 -0.21
N VAL A 167 -12.04 11.49 0.50
CA VAL A 167 -10.60 11.67 0.66
C VAL A 167 -9.87 11.06 -0.52
N ARG A 168 -8.92 11.82 -1.09
CA ARG A 168 -8.08 11.38 -2.20
C ARG A 168 -7.20 10.21 -1.72
N TYR A 169 -7.16 9.12 -2.49
CA TYR A 169 -6.44 7.88 -2.19
C TYR A 169 -7.06 6.96 -1.13
N GLY A 170 -8.23 7.31 -0.58
CA GLY A 170 -8.92 6.53 0.44
C GLY A 170 -8.94 7.23 1.79
N HIS A 171 -9.76 6.71 2.69
CA HIS A 171 -9.96 7.33 3.99
C HIS A 171 -8.71 7.15 4.88
N THR A 172 -8.27 8.20 5.56
CA THR A 172 -7.06 8.18 6.42
C THR A 172 -7.13 7.12 7.51
N GLY A 173 -8.30 6.96 8.15
CA GLY A 173 -8.54 5.88 9.12
C GLY A 173 -8.38 4.47 8.55
N MET A 174 -8.72 4.24 7.27
CA MET A 174 -8.49 2.94 6.63
C MET A 174 -7.01 2.70 6.34
N HIS A 175 -6.29 3.75 5.93
CA HIS A 175 -4.83 3.68 5.81
C HIS A 175 -4.17 3.37 7.16
N LEU A 176 -4.63 3.96 8.27
CA LEU A 176 -4.09 3.65 9.59
C LEU A 176 -4.28 2.17 9.96
N LEU A 177 -5.47 1.60 9.78
CA LEU A 177 -5.73 0.18 10.05
C LEU A 177 -4.83 -0.73 9.22
N LEU A 178 -4.71 -0.43 7.92
CA LEU A 178 -3.87 -1.21 7.01
C LEU A 178 -2.38 -1.08 7.37
N GLY A 179 -1.93 0.11 7.74
CA GLY A 179 -0.55 0.36 8.18
C GLY A 179 -0.18 -0.42 9.44
N GLU A 180 -1.03 -0.40 10.47
CA GLU A 180 -0.81 -1.20 11.68
C GLU A 180 -0.81 -2.69 11.36
N HIS A 181 -1.75 -3.18 10.55
CA HIS A 181 -1.80 -4.59 10.20
C HIS A 181 -0.56 -5.05 9.42
N CYS A 182 -0.07 -4.26 8.45
CA CYS A 182 1.17 -4.56 7.73
C CYS A 182 2.38 -4.56 8.67
N TRP A 183 2.48 -3.58 9.58
CA TRP A 183 3.59 -3.54 10.53
C TRP A 183 3.58 -4.75 11.47
N ASP A 184 2.42 -5.09 12.03
CA ASP A 184 2.29 -6.23 12.95
C ASP A 184 2.57 -7.55 12.26
N MET A 185 2.14 -7.72 11.00
CA MET A 185 2.51 -8.87 10.18
C MET A 185 4.02 -8.94 9.93
N SER A 186 4.70 -7.80 9.74
CA SER A 186 6.17 -7.77 9.58
C SER A 186 6.95 -8.19 10.82
N CYS A 187 6.29 -8.24 11.98
CA CYS A 187 6.87 -8.65 13.25
C CYS A 187 6.43 -10.06 13.67
N ASP A 188 5.59 -10.74 12.87
CA ASP A 188 5.03 -12.04 13.21
C ASP A 188 5.76 -13.16 12.44
N GLU A 189 6.49 -14.00 13.17
CA GLU A 189 7.24 -15.13 12.60
C GLU A 189 6.33 -16.15 11.89
N THR A 190 5.05 -16.24 12.24
CA THR A 190 4.08 -17.09 11.52
C THR A 190 3.73 -16.56 10.14
N VAL A 191 4.09 -15.31 9.83
CA VAL A 191 3.87 -14.67 8.53
C VAL A 191 5.17 -14.56 7.74
N VAL A 192 6.24 -14.06 8.37
CA VAL A 192 7.51 -13.72 7.70
C VAL A 192 8.61 -14.76 7.94
N GLY A 193 8.34 -15.81 8.70
CA GLY A 193 9.34 -16.79 9.11
C GLY A 193 10.21 -16.34 10.28
N THR A 194 10.88 -17.30 10.91
CA THR A 194 11.82 -17.07 12.00
C THR A 194 13.03 -16.26 11.53
N ALA A 195 13.76 -15.66 12.47
CA ALA A 195 14.99 -14.93 12.14
C ALA A 195 16.03 -15.80 11.40
N THR A 196 16.12 -17.08 11.76
CA THR A 196 17.04 -18.04 11.12
C THR A 196 16.61 -18.37 9.69
N GLU A 197 15.32 -18.59 9.45
CA GLU A 197 14.79 -18.84 8.11
C GLU A 197 14.98 -17.62 7.19
N ARG A 198 14.76 -16.41 7.73
CA ARG A 198 15.01 -15.16 7.01
C ARG A 198 16.49 -14.96 6.69
N ALA A 199 17.40 -15.23 7.63
CA ALA A 199 18.83 -15.13 7.41
C ALA A 199 19.31 -16.13 6.34
N ALA A 200 18.79 -17.37 6.37
CA ALA A 200 19.14 -18.39 5.38
C ALA A 200 18.68 -18.01 3.96
N ARG A 201 17.48 -17.41 3.81
CA ARG A 201 17.00 -16.88 2.52
C ARG A 201 17.89 -15.77 1.99
N ALA A 202 18.27 -14.83 2.86
CA ALA A 202 19.14 -13.72 2.49
C ALA A 202 20.55 -14.15 2.06
N GLU A 203 21.09 -15.23 2.64
CA GLU A 203 22.39 -15.79 2.26
C GLU A 203 22.36 -16.47 0.88
N ASN A 204 21.28 -17.18 0.54
CA ASN A 204 21.14 -17.89 -0.74
C ASN A 204 21.00 -16.92 -1.93
N ASN A 205 20.35 -15.76 -1.74
CA ASN A 205 20.18 -14.76 -2.81
C ASN A 205 21.47 -14.03 -3.19
N ASN A 206 22.50 -14.03 -2.34
CA ASN A 206 23.83 -13.52 -2.71
C ASN A 206 24.62 -14.49 -3.62
N THR A 207 24.10 -15.70 -3.88
CA THR A 207 24.80 -16.76 -4.61
C THR A 207 24.16 -17.21 -5.93
N GLU A 208 22.90 -16.85 -6.21
CA GLU A 208 22.20 -17.28 -7.42
C GLU A 208 21.86 -16.08 -8.33
N ASN A 209 22.14 -16.23 -9.63
CA ASN A 209 21.85 -15.22 -10.66
C ASN A 209 20.34 -15.14 -10.90
N GLU A 210 19.85 -13.90 -10.87
CA GLU A 210 18.55 -13.38 -11.31
C GLU A 210 17.97 -14.11 -12.54
N ASP A 211 16.99 -15.00 -12.36
CA ASP A 211 15.94 -15.29 -13.35
C ASP A 211 14.83 -16.13 -12.71
N ASP A 212 13.93 -15.52 -11.92
CA ASP A 212 12.53 -15.96 -11.74
C ASP A 212 11.76 -14.97 -10.83
N GLY A 213 11.26 -13.88 -11.43
CA GLY A 213 10.62 -12.73 -10.76
C GLY A 213 9.27 -12.97 -10.08
N GLU A 214 8.98 -14.18 -9.61
CA GLU A 214 7.85 -14.50 -8.72
C GLU A 214 8.28 -15.03 -7.34
N GLU A 215 9.52 -15.51 -7.16
CA GLU A 215 10.02 -16.04 -5.87
C GLU A 215 10.62 -14.94 -4.95
N ASP A 216 11.04 -13.80 -5.52
CA ASP A 216 11.67 -12.69 -4.78
C ASP A 216 10.77 -12.04 -3.70
N ASP A 217 9.44 -12.11 -3.85
CA ASP A 217 8.48 -11.41 -2.97
C ASP A 217 8.34 -12.07 -1.58
N GLU A 218 8.60 -13.38 -1.44
CA GLU A 218 8.50 -14.05 -0.14
C GLU A 218 9.74 -13.85 0.74
N ASP A 219 10.91 -13.68 0.13
CA ASP A 219 12.19 -13.53 0.83
C ASP A 219 12.33 -12.16 1.50
N TYR A 220 11.77 -11.13 0.87
CA TYR A 220 11.76 -9.77 1.41
C TYR A 220 10.40 -9.36 1.97
N LEU A 221 9.52 -10.31 2.25
CA LEU A 221 8.15 -10.04 2.73
C LEU A 221 8.13 -9.12 3.97
N GLU A 222 9.07 -9.28 4.91
CA GLU A 222 9.19 -8.38 6.07
C GLU A 222 9.45 -6.93 5.63
N ILE A 223 10.39 -6.72 4.70
CA ILE A 223 10.76 -5.40 4.18
C ILE A 223 9.59 -4.81 3.39
N ALA A 224 8.97 -5.60 2.52
CA ALA A 224 7.80 -5.21 1.73
C ALA A 224 6.64 -4.77 2.64
N LEU A 225 6.33 -5.54 3.69
CA LEU A 225 5.27 -5.20 4.66
C LEU A 225 5.58 -3.91 5.43
N ARG A 226 6.82 -3.68 5.85
CA ARG A 226 7.22 -2.42 6.50
C ARG A 226 7.14 -1.23 5.54
N ASN A 227 7.53 -1.44 4.28
CA ASN A 227 7.41 -0.45 3.22
C ASN A 227 5.94 -0.06 2.97
N GLU A 228 5.03 -1.04 2.90
CA GLU A 228 3.59 -0.80 2.81
C GLU A 228 3.09 -0.05 4.06
N ALA A 229 3.51 -0.48 5.25
CA ALA A 229 3.08 0.10 6.52
C ALA A 229 3.40 1.60 6.62
N VAL A 230 4.64 2.00 6.39
CA VAL A 230 5.04 3.42 6.48
C VAL A 230 4.42 4.28 5.38
N SER A 231 4.19 3.70 4.20
CA SER A 231 3.47 4.39 3.12
C SER A 231 2.01 4.67 3.53
N HIS A 232 1.36 3.71 4.20
CA HIS A 232 0.03 3.90 4.73
C HIS A 232 -0.03 4.85 5.93
N TYR A 233 0.93 4.80 6.85
CA TYR A 233 1.01 5.80 7.92
C TYR A 233 1.20 7.22 7.39
N ALA A 234 1.98 7.39 6.31
CA ALA A 234 2.16 8.68 5.66
C ALA A 234 0.85 9.17 5.02
N LEU A 235 0.12 8.29 4.32
CA LEU A 235 -1.21 8.59 3.76
C LEU A 235 -2.29 8.82 4.84
N ALA A 236 -2.09 8.27 6.04
CA ALA A 236 -2.93 8.51 7.20
C ALA A 236 -2.55 9.79 7.97
N GLU A 237 -1.50 10.50 7.54
CA GLU A 237 -0.94 11.68 8.22
C GLU A 237 -0.50 11.39 9.67
N LYS A 238 0.04 10.19 9.91
CA LYS A 238 0.49 9.71 11.24
C LYS A 238 2.01 9.65 11.37
N ILE A 239 2.66 10.82 11.29
CA ILE A 239 4.12 10.91 11.40
C ILE A 239 4.66 10.51 12.77
N ASP A 240 3.86 10.65 13.83
CA ASP A 240 4.17 10.21 15.19
C ASP A 240 4.29 8.68 15.28
N VAL A 241 3.40 7.97 14.57
CA VAL A 241 3.44 6.51 14.47
C VAL A 241 4.67 6.08 13.68
N ILE A 242 4.93 6.71 12.52
CA ILE A 242 6.15 6.44 11.73
C ILE A 242 7.39 6.60 12.60
N LEU A 243 7.53 7.73 13.29
CA LEU A 243 8.69 8.01 14.15
C LEU A 243 8.85 6.96 15.25
N THR A 244 7.75 6.52 15.86
CA THR A 244 7.75 5.46 16.88
C THR A 244 8.24 4.13 16.29
N LYS A 245 7.78 3.77 15.10
CA LYS A 245 8.25 2.55 14.41
C LYS A 245 9.74 2.66 14.04
N LEU A 246 10.20 3.80 13.51
CA LEU A 246 11.61 4.02 13.16
C LEU A 246 12.54 3.92 14.38
N LYS A 247 12.11 4.43 15.55
CA LYS A 247 12.84 4.29 16.83
C LYS A 247 13.03 2.84 17.28
N SER A 248 12.10 1.96 16.90
CA SER A 248 12.13 0.54 17.28
C SER A 248 13.14 -0.30 16.48
N LEU A 249 13.59 0.22 15.33
CA LEU A 249 14.52 -0.47 14.44
C LEU A 249 15.96 -0.30 14.91
N PRO A 250 16.89 -1.23 14.58
CA PRO A 250 18.30 -1.08 14.89
C PRO A 250 18.93 0.12 14.19
N ALA A 251 20.07 0.58 14.72
CA ALA A 251 20.86 1.62 14.07
C ALA A 251 21.58 1.03 12.83
N PRO A 252 21.93 1.87 11.84
CA PRO A 252 22.69 1.41 10.68
C PRO A 252 24.00 0.75 11.09
N THR A 253 24.32 -0.38 10.46
CA THR A 253 25.58 -1.08 10.62
C THR A 253 26.72 -0.36 9.89
N SER A 254 27.97 -0.73 10.18
CA SER A 254 29.13 -0.18 9.45
C SER A 254 29.12 -0.52 7.96
N GLU A 255 28.56 -1.67 7.59
CA GLU A 255 28.44 -2.11 6.19
C GLU A 255 27.39 -1.28 5.45
N GLU A 256 26.21 -1.10 6.04
CA GLU A 256 25.13 -0.24 5.50
C GLU A 256 25.52 1.23 5.44
N LEU A 257 26.51 1.66 6.22
CA LEU A 257 27.06 3.02 6.17
C LEU A 257 28.24 3.14 5.23
N ALA A 258 28.80 2.05 4.69
CA ALA A 258 30.00 2.11 3.88
C ALA A 258 29.75 2.87 2.56
N MET A 259 30.69 3.72 2.17
CA MET A 259 30.60 4.44 0.90
C MET A 259 30.56 3.45 -0.28
N GLY A 260 29.49 3.51 -1.08
CA GLY A 260 29.31 2.61 -2.22
C GLY A 260 28.92 1.19 -1.84
N HIS A 261 28.25 1.01 -0.69
CA HIS A 261 27.71 -0.29 -0.29
C HIS A 261 26.78 -0.86 -1.35
N THR A 262 26.85 -2.17 -1.57
CA THR A 262 25.97 -2.90 -2.50
C THR A 262 24.83 -3.62 -1.78
N CYS A 263 24.87 -3.67 -0.44
CA CYS A 263 23.80 -4.24 0.36
C CYS A 263 22.59 -3.29 0.42
N LEU A 264 21.45 -3.82 0.87
CA LEU A 264 20.27 -3.02 1.19
C LEU A 264 20.64 -1.95 2.23
N PRO A 265 20.12 -0.72 2.09
CA PRO A 265 20.32 0.31 3.12
C PRO A 265 19.62 -0.10 4.40
N SER A 266 20.07 0.48 5.52
CA SER A 266 19.44 0.24 6.82
C SER A 266 17.93 0.46 6.70
N GLN A 267 17.13 -0.48 7.23
CA GLN A 267 15.67 -0.37 7.13
C GLN A 267 15.16 0.94 7.72
N ARG A 268 15.82 1.43 8.78
CA ARG A 268 15.46 2.70 9.42
C ARG A 268 15.56 3.87 8.44
N ASP A 269 16.68 3.99 7.72
CA ASP A 269 16.89 5.09 6.77
C ASP A 269 16.06 4.92 5.48
N ALA A 270 15.89 3.68 5.03
CA ALA A 270 15.05 3.33 3.88
C ALA A 270 13.58 3.70 4.13
N LEU A 271 13.03 3.35 5.30
CA LEU A 271 11.66 3.64 5.67
C LEU A 271 11.43 5.13 5.93
N LEU A 272 12.40 5.85 6.49
CA LEU A 272 12.37 7.32 6.54
C LEU A 272 12.27 7.91 5.13
N THR A 273 13.17 7.50 4.23
CA THR A 273 13.21 7.97 2.85
C THR A 273 11.87 7.75 2.16
N ARG A 274 11.32 6.53 2.24
CA ARG A 274 10.01 6.17 1.67
C ARG A 274 8.88 7.03 2.25
N SER A 275 8.85 7.21 3.57
CA SER A 275 7.83 8.04 4.23
C SER A 275 7.84 9.48 3.73
N ILE A 276 9.03 10.08 3.60
CA ILE A 276 9.20 11.44 3.11
C ILE A 276 8.78 11.55 1.64
N LEU A 277 9.15 10.59 0.80
CA LEU A 277 8.75 10.56 -0.60
C LEU A 277 7.23 10.47 -0.76
N VAL A 278 6.55 9.64 0.05
CA VAL A 278 5.08 9.52 0.06
C VAL A 278 4.45 10.86 0.46
N LEU A 279 4.88 11.45 1.59
CA LEU A 279 4.35 12.71 2.09
C LEU A 279 4.51 13.84 1.07
N LEU A 280 5.67 13.94 0.42
CA LEU A 280 5.89 14.92 -0.65
C LEU A 280 5.05 14.60 -1.89
N ALA A 281 4.91 13.34 -2.30
CA ALA A 281 4.11 12.96 -3.46
C ALA A 281 2.60 13.30 -3.31
N ILE A 282 2.10 13.34 -2.07
CA ILE A 282 0.75 13.79 -1.73
C ILE A 282 0.68 15.27 -1.31
N GLU A 283 1.75 16.04 -1.54
CA GLU A 283 1.81 17.49 -1.34
C GLU A 283 1.79 17.91 0.15
N ASN A 284 2.11 16.99 1.05
CA ASN A 284 2.19 17.22 2.50
C ASN A 284 3.63 17.56 2.95
N LEU A 285 4.13 18.71 2.51
CA LEU A 285 5.46 19.21 2.89
C LEU A 285 5.59 19.49 4.40
N ARG A 286 4.49 19.89 5.05
CA ARG A 286 4.45 20.20 6.49
C ARG A 286 4.87 18.99 7.30
N ASP A 287 4.22 17.85 7.07
CA ASP A 287 4.46 16.64 7.86
C ASP A 287 5.75 15.95 7.43
N ALA A 288 6.14 16.03 6.15
CA ALA A 288 7.44 15.55 5.70
C ALA A 288 8.59 16.25 6.45
N LYS A 289 8.52 17.58 6.57
CA LYS A 289 9.49 18.36 7.33
C LYS A 289 9.48 18.02 8.81
N ALA A 290 8.29 17.93 9.41
CA ALA A 290 8.16 17.60 10.83
C ALA A 290 8.73 16.22 11.15
N LEU A 291 8.48 15.22 10.29
CA LEU A 291 9.04 13.87 10.45
C LEU A 291 10.57 13.89 10.37
N ALA A 292 11.17 14.53 9.37
CA ALA A 292 12.63 14.59 9.23
C ALA A 292 13.31 15.32 10.38
N LEU A 293 12.74 16.44 10.85
CA LEU A 293 13.28 17.17 12.01
C LEU A 293 13.19 16.34 13.30
N SER A 294 12.07 15.66 13.53
CA SER A 294 11.91 14.79 14.69
C SER A 294 12.82 13.56 14.60
N TYR A 295 13.06 13.02 13.41
CA TYR A 295 14.01 11.93 13.19
C TYR A 295 15.44 12.34 13.60
N LEU A 296 15.93 13.46 13.07
CA LEU A 296 17.25 13.98 13.44
C LEU A 296 17.38 14.21 14.94
N ARG A 297 16.36 14.85 15.55
CA ARG A 297 16.38 15.20 16.97
C ARG A 297 16.29 13.99 17.89
N GLU A 298 15.41 13.04 17.59
CA GLU A 298 15.00 11.99 18.53
C GLU A 298 15.63 10.62 18.24
N ILE A 299 16.29 10.46 17.10
CA ILE A 299 16.95 9.22 16.71
C ILE A 299 18.44 9.48 16.47
N GLU A 300 18.79 10.36 15.54
CA GLU A 300 20.19 10.59 15.16
C GLU A 300 21.01 11.22 16.29
N ASN A 301 20.56 12.35 16.82
CA ASN A 301 21.24 13.04 17.91
C ASN A 301 21.34 12.17 19.18
N VAL A 302 20.34 11.33 19.45
CA VAL A 302 20.33 10.40 20.59
C VAL A 302 21.32 9.26 20.36
N SER A 303 21.52 8.82 19.12
CA SER A 303 22.53 7.83 18.74
C SER A 303 23.95 8.38 18.70
N GLY A 304 24.14 9.66 19.04
CA GLY A 304 25.44 10.33 19.02
C GLY A 304 25.91 10.76 17.62
N ARG A 305 24.99 10.87 16.65
CA ARG A 305 25.27 11.43 15.32
C ARG A 305 24.55 12.78 15.19
N SER A 306 25.25 13.86 15.50
CA SER A 306 24.74 15.22 15.34
C SER A 306 24.57 15.62 13.86
N ASP A 307 23.73 16.63 13.61
CA ASP A 307 23.58 17.26 12.30
C ASP A 307 24.93 17.68 11.68
N GLU A 308 25.87 18.17 12.49
CA GLU A 308 27.20 18.57 12.05
C GLU A 308 28.06 17.37 11.67
N GLU A 309 28.01 16.29 12.45
CA GLU A 309 28.76 15.05 12.17
C GLU A 309 28.25 14.34 10.92
N LEU A 310 26.93 14.28 10.72
CA LEU A 310 26.33 13.69 9.51
C LEU A 310 26.76 14.46 8.25
N LYS A 311 26.77 15.80 8.32
CA LYS A 311 27.23 16.65 7.21
C LYS A 311 28.72 16.50 6.96
N ALA A 312 29.53 16.48 8.02
CA ALA A 312 30.98 16.30 7.91
C ALA A 312 31.31 14.95 7.28
N SER A 313 30.66 13.89 7.75
CA SER A 313 30.82 12.52 7.25
C SER A 313 30.48 12.43 5.76
N TYR A 314 29.33 12.96 5.33
CA TYR A 314 28.94 12.94 3.91
C TYR A 314 29.95 13.65 2.97
N LEU A 315 30.69 14.63 3.46
CA LEU A 315 31.68 15.37 2.68
C LEU A 315 33.09 14.76 2.75
N ASP A 316 33.36 13.90 3.73
CA ASP A 316 34.66 13.31 3.98
C ASP A 316 34.81 11.96 3.30
N LYS A 317 35.40 11.92 2.11
CA LYS A 317 35.67 10.67 1.39
C LYS A 317 36.62 9.72 2.12
N THR A 318 37.29 10.18 3.19
CA THR A 318 38.28 9.39 3.93
C THR A 318 37.71 8.70 5.16
N ASP A 319 36.52 9.08 5.62
CA ASP A 319 35.86 8.43 6.77
C ASP A 319 35.23 7.08 6.39
N GLY A 320 35.11 6.82 5.09
CA GLY A 320 34.56 5.60 4.51
C GLY A 320 33.06 5.44 4.68
N LYS A 321 32.35 6.47 5.15
CA LYS A 321 30.92 6.44 5.46
C LYS A 321 30.12 7.31 4.49
N ALA A 322 28.86 6.93 4.27
CA ALA A 322 27.94 7.67 3.43
C ALA A 322 26.52 7.60 4.00
N PRO A 323 26.06 8.57 4.83
CA PRO A 323 24.67 8.63 5.29
C PRO A 323 23.74 9.14 4.17
N SER A 324 23.74 8.45 3.01
CA SER A 324 23.20 8.90 1.73
C SER A 324 21.70 9.20 1.82
N HIS A 325 20.92 8.32 2.42
CA HIS A 325 19.46 8.48 2.61
C HIS A 325 19.07 9.70 3.44
N ILE A 326 19.72 9.90 4.59
CA ILE A 326 19.44 11.04 5.48
C ILE A 326 19.78 12.36 4.76
N MET A 327 20.93 12.39 4.07
CA MET A 327 21.37 13.56 3.31
C MET A 327 20.43 13.85 2.13
N PHE A 328 20.01 12.81 1.41
CA PHE A 328 19.02 12.92 0.33
C PHE A 328 17.72 13.53 0.84
N VAL A 329 17.15 13.01 1.93
CA VAL A 329 15.91 13.51 2.54
C VAL A 329 16.04 14.99 2.93
N CYS A 330 17.14 15.36 3.61
CA CYS A 330 17.36 16.73 4.06
C CYS A 330 17.49 17.71 2.88
N MET A 331 18.24 17.34 1.85
CA MET A 331 18.39 18.15 0.64
C MET A 331 17.08 18.25 -0.15
N LEU A 332 16.36 17.12 -0.31
CA LEU A 332 15.08 17.08 -1.03
C LEU A 332 14.07 18.03 -0.39
N LEU A 333 13.92 17.98 0.93
CA LEU A 333 13.02 18.87 1.67
C LEU A 333 13.39 20.34 1.46
N ARG A 334 14.69 20.67 1.53
CA ARG A 334 15.17 22.05 1.30
C ARG A 334 14.91 22.53 -0.13
N ILE A 335 15.00 21.64 -1.11
CA ILE A 335 14.72 21.96 -2.51
C ILE A 335 13.21 22.17 -2.72
N CYS A 336 12.36 21.31 -2.13
CA CYS A 336 10.90 21.42 -2.18
C CYS A 336 10.33 22.62 -1.40
N GLU A 337 11.07 23.17 -0.43
CA GLU A 337 10.71 24.42 0.27
C GLU A 337 10.89 25.68 -0.60
N LYS A 338 11.57 25.57 -1.75
CA LYS A 338 11.83 26.68 -2.66
C LYS A 338 10.77 26.74 -3.77
N ASP A 339 11.03 27.57 -4.77
CA ASP A 339 10.15 27.72 -5.92
C ASP A 339 10.54 26.76 -7.06
N VAL A 340 9.73 26.76 -8.12
CA VAL A 340 9.92 25.95 -9.34
C VAL A 340 11.32 26.12 -9.97
N LYS A 341 12.05 27.20 -9.69
CA LYS A 341 13.38 27.47 -10.27
C LYS A 341 14.46 26.53 -9.74
N THR A 342 14.22 25.84 -8.63
CA THR A 342 15.14 24.82 -8.12
C THR A 342 14.99 23.46 -8.80
N ALA A 343 14.16 23.36 -9.86
CA ALA A 343 14.04 22.15 -10.68
C ALA A 343 15.40 21.52 -11.09
N PRO A 344 16.42 22.29 -11.52
CA PRO A 344 17.74 21.71 -11.83
C PRO A 344 18.42 21.06 -10.63
N LEU A 345 18.23 21.61 -9.42
CA LEU A 345 18.76 21.03 -8.18
C LEU A 345 18.03 19.73 -7.84
N PHE A 346 16.71 19.68 -8.04
CA PHE A 346 15.93 18.45 -7.87
C PHE A 346 16.41 17.36 -8.83
N THR A 347 16.54 17.66 -10.13
CA THR A 347 17.03 16.70 -11.13
C THR A 347 18.45 16.24 -10.82
N TRP A 348 19.32 17.15 -10.39
CA TRP A 348 20.67 16.81 -9.95
C TRP A 348 20.64 15.87 -8.75
N LEU A 349 19.81 16.15 -7.74
CA LEU A 349 19.71 15.37 -6.51
C LEU A 349 19.28 13.94 -6.81
N VAL A 350 18.17 13.76 -7.54
CA VAL A 350 17.64 12.42 -7.87
C VAL A 350 18.65 11.62 -8.69
N ARG A 351 19.37 12.25 -9.61
CA ARG A 351 20.42 11.59 -10.39
C ARG A 351 21.62 11.20 -9.52
N ASN A 352 22.08 12.10 -8.64
CA ASN A 352 23.30 11.90 -7.85
C ASN A 352 23.15 10.83 -6.76
N PHE A 353 21.95 10.70 -6.21
CA PHE A 353 21.62 9.66 -5.23
C PHE A 353 20.98 8.43 -5.88
N GLY A 354 20.90 8.36 -7.21
CA GLY A 354 20.17 7.30 -7.92
C GLY A 354 20.72 5.90 -7.66
N ALA A 355 22.04 5.74 -7.54
CA ALA A 355 22.67 4.45 -7.21
C ALA A 355 22.24 3.96 -5.82
N GLU A 356 22.36 4.84 -4.82
CA GLU A 356 21.99 4.57 -3.42
C GLU A 356 20.49 4.33 -3.26
N LEU A 357 19.65 5.11 -3.95
CA LEU A 357 18.21 4.88 -3.96
C LEU A 357 17.84 3.58 -4.70
N GLY A 358 18.66 3.16 -5.65
CA GLY A 358 18.49 1.93 -6.42
C GLY A 358 18.71 0.66 -5.60
N THR A 359 19.45 0.73 -4.49
CA THR A 359 19.65 -0.43 -3.59
C THR A 359 18.48 -0.65 -2.64
N MET A 360 17.51 0.26 -2.55
CA MET A 360 16.29 0.04 -1.75
C MET A 360 15.40 -1.01 -2.39
N HIS A 361 14.73 -1.81 -1.56
CA HIS A 361 13.64 -2.71 -2.00
C HIS A 361 12.55 -1.95 -2.77
N ASP A 362 12.12 -2.49 -3.90
CA ASP A 362 11.23 -1.88 -4.90
C ASP A 362 11.68 -0.48 -5.38
N PRO A 363 12.84 -0.37 -6.07
CA PRO A 363 13.36 0.92 -6.50
C PRO A 363 12.44 1.66 -7.49
N GLU A 364 11.61 0.93 -8.24
CA GLU A 364 10.60 1.53 -9.14
C GLU A 364 9.54 2.35 -8.39
N VAL A 365 9.26 2.04 -7.12
CA VAL A 365 8.35 2.85 -6.29
C VAL A 365 8.97 4.21 -5.98
N ILE A 366 10.28 4.28 -5.77
CA ILE A 366 11.00 5.54 -5.55
C ILE A 366 10.94 6.42 -6.80
N LYS A 367 11.14 5.81 -7.98
CA LYS A 367 10.99 6.50 -9.26
C LYS A 367 9.58 7.04 -9.47
N THR A 368 8.55 6.29 -9.06
CA THR A 368 7.16 6.73 -9.10
C THR A 368 6.93 7.98 -8.23
N TYR A 369 7.42 7.97 -6.98
CA TYR A 369 7.28 9.12 -6.09
C TYR A 369 8.12 10.32 -6.53
N THR A 370 9.37 10.13 -6.92
CA THR A 370 10.23 11.22 -7.41
C THR A 370 9.67 11.84 -8.69
N THR A 371 9.11 11.05 -9.61
CA THR A 371 8.38 11.59 -10.78
C THR A 371 7.18 12.44 -10.36
N LYS A 372 6.41 11.97 -9.37
CA LYS A 372 5.25 12.70 -8.85
C LYS A 372 5.66 14.01 -8.16
N ILE A 373 6.74 14.00 -7.38
CA ILE A 373 7.32 15.18 -6.73
C ILE A 373 7.81 16.18 -7.78
N GLY A 374 8.57 15.70 -8.78
CA GLY A 374 9.04 16.47 -9.93
C GLY A 374 7.92 17.24 -10.61
N ARG A 375 6.79 16.57 -10.84
CA ARG A 375 5.61 17.17 -11.45
C ARG A 375 4.95 18.22 -10.57
N VAL A 376 4.82 17.98 -9.27
CA VAL A 376 4.02 18.85 -8.39
C VAL A 376 4.79 20.07 -7.89
N TYR A 377 6.06 19.91 -7.52
CA TYR A 377 6.85 21.02 -6.97
C TYR A 377 7.60 21.81 -8.04
N PHE A 378 7.87 21.21 -9.21
CA PHE A 378 8.79 21.76 -10.19
C PHE A 378 8.26 21.78 -11.63
N ASP A 379 6.99 21.42 -11.85
CA ASP A 379 6.34 21.35 -13.18
C ASP A 379 7.10 20.49 -14.21
N ILE A 380 7.91 19.54 -13.75
CA ILE A 380 8.66 18.63 -14.61
C ILE A 380 7.67 17.65 -15.24
N GLN A 381 7.64 17.59 -16.57
CA GLN A 381 6.80 16.63 -17.27
C GLN A 381 7.34 15.21 -17.06
N PRO A 382 6.47 14.24 -16.70
CA PRO A 382 6.89 12.85 -16.60
C PRO A 382 7.49 12.35 -17.92
N PRO A 383 8.48 11.43 -17.87
CA PRO A 383 8.95 10.76 -19.07
C PRO A 383 7.78 10.13 -19.83
N PRO A 384 7.74 10.20 -21.18
CA PRO A 384 6.68 9.57 -21.96
C PRO A 384 6.67 8.06 -21.72
N SER A 385 5.47 7.47 -21.67
CA SER A 385 5.33 6.01 -21.52
C SER A 385 5.90 5.29 -22.75
N MET A 386 6.35 4.04 -22.56
CA MET A 386 6.81 3.18 -23.67
C MET A 386 5.75 3.02 -24.77
N MET A 387 4.47 3.01 -24.39
CA MET A 387 3.35 2.98 -25.32
C MET A 387 3.27 4.27 -26.16
N ASN A 388 3.44 5.44 -25.54
CA ASN A 388 3.50 6.72 -26.25
C ASN A 388 4.75 6.82 -27.14
N MET A 389 5.88 6.23 -26.72
CA MET A 389 7.10 6.19 -27.51
C MET A 389 6.94 5.28 -28.74
N MET A 390 6.31 4.11 -28.58
CA MET A 390 6.01 3.18 -29.67
C MET A 390 4.95 3.75 -30.63
N GLU A 391 3.93 4.44 -30.12
CA GLU A 391 2.93 5.14 -30.93
C GLU A 391 3.55 6.31 -31.71
N ASN A 392 4.43 7.10 -31.08
CA ASN A 392 5.19 8.14 -31.76
C ASN A 392 6.14 7.56 -32.82
N MET A 393 6.77 6.42 -32.55
CA MET A 393 7.67 5.76 -33.51
C MET A 393 6.89 5.15 -34.68
N MET A 394 5.73 4.54 -34.44
CA MET A 394 4.82 4.07 -35.50
C MET A 394 4.17 5.21 -36.27
N SER A 395 3.87 6.33 -35.63
CA SER A 395 3.38 7.55 -36.29
C SER A 395 4.47 8.20 -37.16
N MET A 396 5.73 8.17 -36.72
CA MET A 396 6.87 8.66 -37.50
C MET A 396 7.25 7.72 -38.65
N MET A 397 6.97 6.41 -38.51
CA MET A 397 7.18 5.41 -39.57
C MET A 397 5.98 5.28 -40.52
N GLY A 398 4.77 5.59 -40.06
CA GLY A 398 3.51 5.52 -40.81
C GLY A 398 2.99 6.86 -41.33
N GLY A 399 3.62 7.97 -40.94
CA GLY A 399 3.16 9.34 -41.18
C GLY A 399 4.23 10.24 -41.82
N GLY A 400 4.84 9.78 -42.91
CA GLY A 400 5.78 10.56 -43.71
C GLY A 400 5.61 10.28 -45.19
N GLY A 401 4.72 11.03 -45.85
CA GLY A 401 4.52 10.94 -47.28
C GLY A 401 5.79 11.26 -48.07
N MET A 402 6.27 10.28 -48.84
CA MET A 402 7.17 10.51 -49.95
C MET A 402 6.42 10.26 -51.25
N GLY A 403 5.59 11.25 -51.61
CA GLY A 403 5.19 11.42 -52.99
C GLY A 403 6.38 11.93 -53.79
N GLY A 404 6.90 11.09 -54.69
CA GLY A 404 7.71 11.53 -55.82
C GLY A 404 9.21 11.22 -55.77
N MET A 405 9.64 10.57 -56.84
CA MET A 405 11.02 10.31 -57.30
C MET A 405 11.72 9.05 -56.79
N GLY A 406 12.05 8.20 -57.76
CA GLY A 406 12.58 6.87 -57.58
C GLY A 406 14.08 6.79 -57.24
N GLY A 407 14.47 5.57 -56.88
CA GLY A 407 15.86 5.15 -56.69
C GLY A 407 15.93 3.84 -55.92
N PRO A 408 16.60 2.78 -56.43
CA PRO A 408 16.70 1.50 -55.76
C PRO A 408 17.79 1.56 -54.69
N GLY A 409 17.42 1.44 -53.42
CA GLY A 409 18.36 1.49 -52.29
C GLY A 409 17.79 0.85 -51.04
N GLY A 410 17.63 -0.47 -51.05
CA GLY A 410 17.29 -1.23 -49.85
C GLY A 410 18.37 -1.06 -48.78
N MET A 411 17.97 -0.70 -47.56
CA MET A 411 18.85 -0.71 -46.40
C MET A 411 19.37 -2.13 -46.17
N ASN A 412 20.70 -2.26 -46.09
CA ASN A 412 21.38 -3.53 -45.89
C ASN A 412 21.09 -4.06 -44.47
N PRO A 413 20.55 -5.30 -44.31
CA PRO A 413 20.23 -5.90 -43.02
C PRO A 413 21.38 -5.90 -42.00
N ALA A 414 22.64 -5.90 -42.47
CA ALA A 414 23.81 -5.82 -41.60
C ALA A 414 23.93 -4.51 -40.82
N ALA A 415 23.54 -3.37 -41.42
CA ALA A 415 23.57 -2.07 -40.74
C ALA A 415 22.48 -1.98 -39.66
N MET A 416 21.35 -2.65 -39.87
CA MET A 416 20.26 -2.72 -38.89
C MET A 416 20.64 -3.59 -37.69
N MET A 417 21.30 -4.73 -37.92
CA MET A 417 21.78 -5.61 -36.86
C MET A 417 22.90 -4.96 -36.03
N GLN A 418 23.78 -4.18 -36.66
CA GLN A 418 24.86 -3.47 -35.97
C GLN A 418 24.35 -2.29 -35.13
N ALA A 419 23.29 -1.61 -35.59
CA ALA A 419 22.61 -0.59 -34.78
C ALA A 419 21.89 -1.19 -33.56
N MET A 420 21.39 -2.42 -33.68
CA MET A 420 20.71 -3.13 -32.60
C MET A 420 21.70 -3.63 -31.54
N GLN A 421 22.89 -4.10 -31.94
CA GLN A 421 23.97 -4.45 -31.03
C GLN A 421 24.55 -3.23 -30.29
N ALA A 422 24.63 -2.07 -30.94
CA ALA A 422 25.08 -0.83 -30.29
C ALA A 422 24.09 -0.31 -29.22
N MET A 423 22.80 -0.67 -29.31
CA MET A 423 21.80 -0.34 -28.29
C MET A 423 21.82 -1.30 -27.08
N GLN A 424 22.29 -2.54 -27.25
CA GLN A 424 22.35 -3.52 -26.16
C GLN A 424 23.64 -3.45 -25.33
N GLY A 425 24.70 -2.80 -25.83
CA GLY A 425 26.02 -2.75 -25.18
C GLY A 425 26.31 -1.48 -24.36
N GLY A 426 25.31 -0.63 -24.08
CA GLY A 426 25.49 0.68 -23.44
C GLY A 426 25.32 0.69 -21.91
N GLY A 427 25.55 -0.43 -21.23
CA GLY A 427 25.49 -0.55 -19.77
C GLY A 427 26.83 -1.00 -19.20
N MET A 428 27.67 -0.04 -18.82
CA MET A 428 28.60 -0.13 -17.70
C MET A 428 28.52 1.17 -16.91
#